data_AF-A0A535HN80-F1
#
_entry.id   AF-A0A535HN80-F1
#
_cell.length_a   1.000
_cell.length_b   1.000
_cell.length_c   1.000
_cell.angle_alpha   90.00
_cell.angle_beta   90.00
_cell.angle_gamma   90.00
#
_symmetry.space_group_name_H-M   'P 1'
#
loop_
_entity.id
_entity.type
_entity.pdbx_description
1 polymer ?
#
loop_
_entity_poly.entity_id
_entity_poly.type
_entity_poly.pdbx_seq_one_letter_code
_entity_poly.pdbx_strand_id
1 'polypeptide(L)'
;MPWPRLRRGRIEDPALLLDAAEAALDDGRSDEAYRRAERAHRVLRRSGAGAEAESGALLLQAAALSQLGRREPALAAATAATGLTADDPEAWRLRGVAAYLLGRFDEAASHLERAVALAPHDADAWHTLGRARAWLGQAAAGDEALDRAACLDPSHYTPPLRIASGEFDRLAAEVWAAIPVQFRRMLANTMLVVEPLPDPEEVEEGLDPDLLGVYSGATVLHDDGPFERIVLYQRNHETVCATLGQLREEIRRTILHEVGHHFGMDEHELPY
;
A
#
# COMPACT_ATOMS: atom_id res chain seq x y z
N MET A 1 33.72 -7.84 -53.71
CA MET A 1 33.37 -8.55 -52.46
C MET A 1 32.95 -7.53 -51.41
N PRO A 2 31.69 -7.51 -50.94
CA PRO A 2 31.32 -6.66 -49.81
C PRO A 2 31.65 -7.37 -48.49
N TRP A 3 32.27 -6.64 -47.57
CA TRP A 3 32.57 -7.10 -46.20
C TRP A 3 31.27 -7.23 -45.39
N PRO A 4 31.11 -8.23 -44.52
CA PRO A 4 29.95 -8.32 -43.64
C PRO A 4 30.04 -7.22 -42.58
N ARG A 5 29.04 -6.33 -42.54
CA ARG A 5 28.84 -5.43 -41.41
C ARG A 5 28.43 -6.26 -40.20
N LEU A 6 29.39 -6.59 -39.34
CA LEU A 6 29.11 -7.09 -38.00
C LEU A 6 28.27 -6.03 -37.27
N ARG A 7 26.98 -6.31 -37.07
CA ARG A 7 26.17 -5.61 -36.07
C ARG A 7 26.85 -5.89 -34.72
N ARG A 8 27.72 -4.98 -34.26
CA ARG A 8 28.07 -4.90 -32.84
C ARG A 8 26.79 -4.48 -32.12
N GLY A 9 25.94 -5.45 -31.78
CA GLY A 9 24.98 -5.24 -30.71
C GLY A 9 25.80 -4.81 -29.50
N ARG A 10 25.49 -3.65 -28.91
CA ARG A 10 26.05 -3.33 -27.59
C ARG A 10 25.70 -4.52 -26.71
N ILE A 11 26.71 -5.22 -26.20
CA ILE A 11 26.48 -6.14 -25.09
C ILE A 11 25.98 -5.24 -23.97
N GLU A 12 24.70 -5.40 -23.66
CA GLU A 12 24.10 -4.68 -22.56
C GLU A 12 24.58 -5.34 -21.28
N ASP A 13 25.31 -4.57 -20.47
CA ASP A 13 25.78 -5.04 -19.18
C ASP A 13 24.56 -5.07 -18.23
N PRO A 14 24.14 -6.26 -17.76
CA PRO A 14 23.00 -6.35 -16.86
C PRO A 14 23.25 -5.64 -15.54
N ALA A 15 24.50 -5.57 -15.03
CA ALA A 15 24.79 -4.86 -13.79
C ALA A 15 24.48 -3.36 -13.92
N LEU A 16 24.96 -2.72 -14.99
CA LEU A 16 24.66 -1.31 -15.27
C LEU A 16 23.16 -1.03 -15.46
N LEU A 17 22.40 -2.02 -15.95
CA LEU A 17 20.95 -1.89 -16.07
C LEU A 17 20.26 -1.98 -14.70
N LEU A 18 20.74 -2.83 -13.80
CA LEU A 18 20.21 -2.95 -12.44
C LEU A 18 20.52 -1.71 -11.61
N ASP A 19 21.76 -1.23 -11.63
CA ASP A 19 22.16 0.02 -10.92
C ASP A 19 21.29 1.21 -11.38
N ALA A 20 21.05 1.31 -12.69
CA ALA A 20 20.22 2.36 -13.25
C ALA A 20 18.72 2.14 -13.02
N ALA A 21 18.28 0.92 -12.70
CA ALA A 21 16.92 0.64 -12.29
C ALA A 21 16.70 1.06 -10.83
N GLU A 22 17.64 0.72 -9.94
CA GLU A 22 17.64 1.14 -8.54
C GLU A 22 17.65 2.66 -8.41
N ALA A 23 18.59 3.35 -9.08
CA ALA A 23 18.60 4.82 -9.09
C ALA A 23 17.31 5.44 -9.67
N ALA A 24 16.63 4.74 -10.57
CA ALA A 24 15.34 5.20 -11.07
C ALA A 24 14.21 5.00 -10.05
N LEU A 25 14.26 3.96 -9.20
CA LEU A 25 13.30 3.80 -8.09
C LEU A 25 13.50 4.89 -7.04
N ASP A 26 14.74 5.19 -6.68
CA ASP A 26 15.07 6.24 -5.71
C ASP A 26 14.58 7.62 -6.15
N ASP A 27 14.65 7.88 -7.47
CA ASP A 27 14.15 9.12 -8.08
C ASP A 27 12.62 9.10 -8.35
N GLY A 28 11.90 8.04 -7.97
CA GLY A 28 10.46 7.89 -8.23
C GLY A 28 10.09 7.65 -9.70
N ARG A 29 11.04 7.27 -10.56
CA ARG A 29 10.86 6.98 -11.98
C ARG A 29 10.56 5.50 -12.22
N SER A 30 9.48 5.00 -11.62
CA SER A 30 9.16 3.57 -11.54
C SER A 30 8.96 2.88 -12.90
N ASP A 31 8.39 3.54 -13.91
CA ASP A 31 8.30 3.02 -15.28
C ASP A 31 9.68 2.79 -15.92
N GLU A 32 10.63 3.67 -15.63
CA GLU A 32 12.00 3.56 -16.13
C GLU A 32 12.76 2.45 -15.42
N ALA A 33 12.60 2.36 -14.09
CA ALA A 33 13.11 1.26 -13.29
C ALA A 33 12.62 -0.10 -13.81
N TYR A 34 11.30 -0.26 -14.00
CA TYR A 34 10.71 -1.48 -14.51
C TYR A 34 11.31 -1.89 -15.87
N ARG A 35 11.37 -0.96 -16.82
CA ARG A 35 11.93 -1.25 -18.17
C ARG A 35 13.38 -1.67 -18.12
N ARG A 36 14.17 -1.09 -17.22
CA ARG A 36 15.58 -1.45 -17.04
C ARG A 36 15.74 -2.82 -16.39
N ALA A 37 15.02 -3.07 -15.29
CA ALA A 37 15.03 -4.35 -14.59
C ALA A 37 14.56 -5.50 -15.52
N GLU A 38 13.50 -5.30 -16.31
CA GLU A 38 13.02 -6.28 -17.30
C GLU A 38 14.08 -6.58 -18.37
N ARG A 39 14.82 -5.55 -18.82
CA ARG A 39 15.90 -5.71 -19.80
C ARG A 39 17.08 -6.47 -19.19
N ALA A 40 17.48 -6.12 -17.97
CA ALA A 40 18.53 -6.81 -17.23
C ALA A 40 18.19 -8.30 -17.05
N HIS A 41 16.98 -8.59 -16.55
CA HIS A 41 16.47 -9.94 -16.37
C HIS A 41 16.52 -10.77 -17.67
N ARG A 42 16.11 -10.19 -18.81
CA ARG A 42 16.22 -10.86 -20.12
C ARG A 42 17.66 -11.15 -20.54
N VAL A 43 18.61 -10.28 -20.24
CA VAL A 43 20.02 -10.50 -20.54
C VAL A 43 20.57 -11.62 -19.65
N LEU A 44 20.32 -11.56 -18.35
CA LEU A 44 20.76 -12.54 -17.35
C LEU A 44 20.27 -13.96 -17.70
N ARG A 45 18.98 -14.10 -18.02
CA ARG A 45 18.39 -15.38 -18.47
C ARG A 45 19.03 -15.94 -19.74
N ARG A 46 19.42 -15.08 -20.68
CA ARG A 46 20.07 -15.50 -21.93
C ARG A 46 21.51 -15.89 -21.74
N SER A 47 22.22 -15.23 -20.82
CA SER A 47 23.60 -15.57 -20.49
C SER A 47 23.72 -16.75 -19.54
N GLY A 48 22.61 -17.23 -18.96
CA GLY A 48 22.64 -18.27 -17.94
C GLY A 48 23.30 -17.79 -16.65
N ALA A 49 23.01 -16.54 -16.26
CA ALA A 49 23.49 -16.00 -14.99
C ALA A 49 22.92 -16.81 -13.80
N GLY A 50 23.56 -16.71 -12.63
CA GLY A 50 23.11 -17.43 -11.44
C GLY A 50 21.73 -16.97 -10.95
N ALA A 51 21.06 -17.83 -10.20
CA ALA A 51 19.73 -17.58 -9.63
C ALA A 51 19.65 -16.28 -8.82
N GLU A 52 20.70 -15.93 -8.08
CA GLU A 52 20.79 -14.69 -7.29
C GLU A 52 20.69 -13.43 -8.18
N ALA A 53 21.41 -13.40 -9.31
CA ALA A 53 21.40 -12.24 -10.20
C ALA A 53 20.04 -12.06 -10.89
N GLU A 54 19.43 -13.18 -11.33
CA GLU A 54 18.09 -13.17 -11.88
C GLU A 54 17.04 -12.75 -10.84
N SER A 55 17.18 -13.21 -9.60
CA SER A 55 16.32 -12.82 -8.48
C SER A 55 16.40 -11.32 -8.21
N GLY A 56 17.60 -10.74 -8.11
CA GLY A 56 17.78 -9.30 -7.91
C GLY A 56 17.08 -8.45 -9.00
N ALA A 57 17.12 -8.89 -10.26
CA ALA A 57 16.39 -8.23 -11.33
C ALA A 57 14.86 -8.32 -11.14
N LEU A 58 14.35 -9.47 -10.72
CA LEU A 58 12.93 -9.68 -10.43
C LEU A 58 12.44 -8.85 -9.23
N LEU A 59 13.27 -8.65 -8.20
CA LEU A 59 12.95 -7.79 -7.07
C LEU A 59 12.77 -6.34 -7.49
N LEU A 60 13.70 -5.82 -8.31
CA LEU A 60 13.56 -4.47 -8.87
C LEU A 60 12.33 -4.33 -9.77
N GLN A 61 11.96 -5.39 -10.51
CA GLN A 61 10.69 -5.41 -11.24
C GLN A 61 9.49 -5.36 -10.28
N ALA A 62 9.48 -6.18 -9.23
CA ALA A 62 8.37 -6.24 -8.26
C ALA A 62 8.19 -4.91 -7.51
N ALA A 63 9.28 -4.29 -7.06
CA ALA A 63 9.27 -2.98 -6.42
C ALA A 63 8.73 -1.89 -7.37
N ALA A 64 9.24 -1.84 -8.60
CA ALA A 64 8.77 -0.88 -9.60
C ALA A 64 7.29 -1.05 -9.95
N LEU A 65 6.84 -2.30 -10.12
CA LEU A 65 5.44 -2.62 -10.42
C LEU A 65 4.52 -2.26 -9.24
N SER A 66 4.99 -2.44 -8.00
CA SER A 66 4.26 -2.04 -6.79
C SER A 66 4.05 -0.53 -6.74
N GLN A 67 5.10 0.27 -6.97
CA GLN A 67 4.98 1.74 -7.04
C GLN A 67 4.06 2.22 -8.17
N LEU A 68 3.96 1.45 -9.27
CA LEU A 68 3.03 1.73 -10.37
C LEU A 68 1.59 1.26 -10.11
N GLY A 69 1.29 0.66 -8.96
CA GLY A 69 -0.03 0.08 -8.65
C GLY A 69 -0.37 -1.17 -9.46
N ARG A 70 0.61 -1.78 -10.15
CA ARG A 70 0.43 -3.02 -10.94
C ARG A 70 0.62 -4.24 -10.05
N ARG A 71 -0.39 -4.49 -9.20
CA ARG A 71 -0.35 -5.43 -8.09
C ARG A 71 -0.13 -6.89 -8.51
N GLU A 72 -0.87 -7.40 -9.50
CA GLU A 72 -0.71 -8.79 -9.98
C GLU A 72 0.63 -9.02 -10.67
N PRO A 73 1.11 -8.14 -11.58
CA PRO A 73 2.46 -8.25 -12.11
C PRO A 73 3.54 -8.19 -11.02
N ALA A 74 3.37 -7.35 -9.99
CA ALA A 74 4.30 -7.27 -8.87
C ALA A 74 4.35 -8.59 -8.10
N LEU A 75 3.19 -9.17 -7.77
CA LEU A 75 3.09 -10.48 -7.13
C LEU A 75 3.76 -11.58 -7.96
N ALA A 76 3.56 -11.56 -9.28
CA ALA A 76 4.18 -12.54 -10.19
C ALA A 76 5.71 -12.43 -10.20
N ALA A 77 6.26 -11.22 -10.25
CA ALA A 77 7.70 -10.98 -10.21
C ALA A 77 8.31 -11.42 -8.86
N ALA A 78 7.70 -11.04 -7.74
CA ALA A 78 8.15 -11.44 -6.41
C ALA A 78 8.03 -12.97 -6.19
N THR A 79 6.97 -13.59 -6.71
CA THR A 79 6.81 -15.05 -6.69
C THR A 79 7.94 -15.74 -7.47
N ALA A 80 8.29 -15.23 -8.66
CA ALA A 80 9.41 -15.76 -9.42
C ALA A 80 10.75 -15.60 -8.67
N ALA A 81 10.96 -14.46 -7.99
CA ALA A 81 12.14 -14.23 -7.15
C ALA A 81 12.25 -15.25 -6.01
N THR A 82 11.14 -15.47 -5.25
CA THR A 82 11.12 -16.49 -4.17
C THR A 82 11.35 -17.92 -4.69
N GLY A 83 11.05 -18.19 -5.97
CA GLY A 83 11.33 -19.46 -6.61
C GLY A 83 12.80 -19.66 -7.00
N LEU A 84 13.56 -18.57 -7.16
CA LEU A 84 15.00 -18.59 -7.43
C LEU A 84 15.83 -18.56 -6.14
N THR A 85 15.41 -17.74 -5.16
CA THR A 85 16.10 -17.53 -3.88
C THR A 85 15.11 -17.62 -2.72
N ALA A 86 14.95 -18.82 -2.14
CA ALA A 86 13.94 -19.09 -1.10
C ALA A 86 14.29 -18.53 0.30
N ASP A 87 15.52 -18.08 0.48
CA ASP A 87 16.09 -17.50 1.70
C ASP A 87 16.27 -15.97 1.62
N ASP A 88 15.80 -15.34 0.55
CA ASP A 88 15.83 -13.89 0.41
C ASP A 88 14.63 -13.24 1.13
N PRO A 89 14.84 -12.52 2.26
CA PRO A 89 13.76 -11.88 2.99
C PRO A 89 13.01 -10.82 2.17
N GLU A 90 13.71 -10.09 1.29
CA GLU A 90 13.13 -9.02 0.48
C GLU A 90 12.14 -9.59 -0.54
N ALA A 91 12.47 -10.74 -1.13
CA ALA A 91 11.58 -11.46 -2.04
C ALA A 91 10.26 -11.84 -1.35
N TRP A 92 10.33 -12.34 -0.12
CA TRP A 92 9.15 -12.70 0.67
C TRP A 92 8.35 -11.48 1.09
N ARG A 93 9.02 -10.38 1.47
CA ARG A 93 8.37 -9.12 1.82
C ARG A 93 7.59 -8.54 0.64
N LEU A 94 8.23 -8.36 -0.52
CA LEU A 94 7.57 -7.84 -1.73
C LEU A 94 6.40 -8.72 -2.18
N ARG A 95 6.55 -10.04 -2.07
CA ARG A 95 5.46 -10.99 -2.36
C ARG A 95 4.29 -10.80 -1.40
N GLY A 96 4.57 -10.65 -0.11
CA GLY A 96 3.57 -10.41 0.92
C GLY A 96 2.85 -9.07 0.77
N VAL A 97 3.59 -7.99 0.48
CA VAL A 97 3.03 -6.66 0.18
C VAL A 97 2.12 -6.71 -1.04
N ALA A 98 2.55 -7.35 -2.13
CA ALA A 98 1.73 -7.44 -3.33
C ALA A 98 0.45 -8.28 -3.09
N ALA A 99 0.54 -9.38 -2.33
CA ALA A 99 -0.62 -10.18 -1.94
C ALA A 99 -1.58 -9.38 -1.05
N TYR A 100 -1.05 -8.59 -0.11
CA TYR A 100 -1.83 -7.74 0.77
C TYR A 100 -2.64 -6.70 -0.03
N LEU A 101 -1.99 -6.02 -0.97
CA LEU A 101 -2.65 -5.02 -1.83
C LEU A 101 -3.71 -5.64 -2.76
N LEU A 102 -3.67 -6.95 -2.98
CA LEU A 102 -4.67 -7.70 -3.74
C LEU A 102 -5.82 -8.24 -2.86
N GLY A 103 -5.88 -7.89 -1.58
CA GLY A 103 -6.88 -8.43 -0.64
C GLY A 103 -6.61 -9.87 -0.20
N ARG A 104 -5.48 -10.47 -0.59
CA ARG A 104 -5.14 -11.87 -0.28
C ARG A 104 -4.46 -11.97 1.07
N PHE A 105 -5.19 -11.62 2.13
CA PHE A 105 -4.61 -11.38 3.46
C PHE A 105 -3.99 -12.63 4.10
N ASP A 106 -4.55 -13.82 3.89
CA ASP A 106 -3.96 -15.08 4.36
C ASP A 106 -2.60 -15.37 3.70
N GLU A 107 -2.51 -15.21 2.38
CA GLU A 107 -1.26 -15.38 1.64
C GLU A 107 -0.23 -14.32 2.07
N ALA A 108 -0.68 -13.07 2.20
CA ALA A 108 0.16 -11.96 2.65
C ALA A 108 0.77 -12.24 4.03
N ALA A 109 -0.04 -12.62 5.01
CA ALA A 109 0.43 -12.94 6.35
C ALA A 109 1.45 -14.07 6.32
N SER A 110 1.20 -15.16 5.58
CA SER A 110 2.15 -16.28 5.46
C SER A 110 3.49 -15.86 4.84
N HIS A 111 3.45 -15.03 3.79
CA HIS A 111 4.68 -14.52 3.13
C HIS A 111 5.46 -13.56 4.04
N LEU A 112 4.76 -12.68 4.76
CA LEU A 112 5.38 -11.71 5.66
C LEU A 112 5.95 -12.39 6.92
N GLU A 113 5.28 -13.43 7.45
CA GLU A 113 5.83 -14.27 8.51
C GLU A 113 7.16 -14.92 8.10
N ARG A 114 7.27 -15.36 6.84
CA ARG A 114 8.53 -15.87 6.31
C ARG A 114 9.59 -14.76 6.19
N ALA A 115 9.20 -13.57 5.73
CA ALA A 115 10.09 -12.42 5.62
C ALA A 115 10.67 -12.02 7.00
N VAL A 116 9.83 -11.82 8.02
CA VAL A 116 10.29 -11.42 9.35
C VAL A 116 11.06 -12.52 10.09
N ALA A 117 10.82 -13.79 9.75
CA ALA A 117 11.63 -14.89 10.26
C ALA A 117 13.06 -14.90 9.68
N LEU A 118 13.22 -14.47 8.42
CA LEU A 118 14.53 -14.33 7.75
C LEU A 118 15.23 -13.02 8.13
N ALA A 119 14.49 -11.92 8.24
CA ALA A 119 14.97 -10.60 8.61
C ALA A 119 14.13 -9.99 9.76
N PRO A 120 14.43 -10.33 11.04
CA PRO A 120 13.65 -9.84 12.19
C PRO A 120 13.69 -8.32 12.44
N HIS A 121 14.56 -7.60 11.72
CA HIS A 121 14.76 -6.15 11.84
C HIS A 121 14.13 -5.37 10.69
N ASP A 122 13.37 -6.03 9.82
CA ASP A 122 12.67 -5.41 8.70
C ASP A 122 11.36 -4.78 9.18
N ALA A 123 11.39 -3.46 9.40
CA ALA A 123 10.24 -2.71 9.91
C ALA A 123 9.05 -2.76 8.94
N ASP A 124 9.30 -2.69 7.63
CA ASP A 124 8.26 -2.73 6.60
C ASP A 124 7.51 -4.07 6.61
N ALA A 125 8.25 -5.18 6.68
CA ALA A 125 7.65 -6.51 6.76
C ALA A 125 6.78 -6.68 8.02
N TRP A 126 7.24 -6.17 9.16
CA TRP A 126 6.46 -6.17 10.40
C TRP A 126 5.19 -5.30 10.29
N HIS A 127 5.29 -4.12 9.69
CA HIS A 127 4.16 -3.21 9.53
C HIS A 127 3.07 -3.82 8.65
N THR A 128 3.43 -4.35 7.48
CA THR A 128 2.47 -5.01 6.59
C THR A 128 1.92 -6.29 7.23
N LEU A 129 2.72 -7.04 8.01
CA LEU A 129 2.23 -8.22 8.72
C LEU A 129 1.15 -7.83 9.74
N GLY A 130 1.39 -6.75 10.49
CA GLY A 130 0.43 -6.25 11.46
C GLY A 130 -0.92 -5.90 10.82
N ARG A 131 -0.88 -5.23 9.67
CA ARG A 131 -2.06 -4.89 8.88
C ARG A 131 -2.75 -6.13 8.30
N ALA A 132 -2.01 -7.07 7.73
CA ALA A 132 -2.58 -8.34 7.24
C ALA A 132 -3.29 -9.11 8.36
N ARG A 133 -2.69 -9.17 9.56
CA ARG A 133 -3.30 -9.80 10.74
C ARG A 133 -4.54 -9.09 11.24
N ALA A 134 -4.58 -7.75 11.15
CA ALA A 134 -5.78 -6.99 11.46
C ALA A 134 -6.96 -7.39 10.56
N TRP A 135 -6.72 -7.53 9.25
CA TRP A 135 -7.70 -8.04 8.28
C TRP A 135 -8.17 -9.46 8.58
N LEU A 136 -7.28 -10.33 9.09
CA LEU A 136 -7.62 -11.70 9.50
C LEU A 136 -8.32 -11.78 10.87
N GLY A 137 -8.66 -10.65 11.50
CA GLY A 137 -9.27 -10.61 12.83
C GLY A 137 -8.31 -10.96 13.98
N GLN A 138 -7.01 -11.08 13.70
CA GLN A 138 -5.95 -11.42 14.65
C GLN A 138 -5.41 -10.17 15.35
N ALA A 139 -6.31 -9.34 15.89
CA ALA A 139 -6.01 -7.96 16.32
C ALA A 139 -4.81 -7.84 17.26
N ALA A 140 -4.71 -8.67 18.30
CA ALA A 140 -3.60 -8.62 19.25
C ALA A 140 -2.24 -8.91 18.58
N ALA A 141 -2.17 -9.95 17.75
CA ALA A 141 -0.95 -10.30 17.02
C ALA A 141 -0.62 -9.31 15.91
N GLY A 142 -1.63 -8.57 15.42
CA GLY A 142 -1.46 -7.46 14.50
C GLY A 142 -0.84 -6.24 15.19
N ASP A 143 -1.37 -5.87 16.36
CA ASP A 143 -0.86 -4.75 17.17
C ASP A 143 0.57 -4.99 17.62
N GLU A 144 0.92 -6.21 18.06
CA GLU A 144 2.30 -6.59 18.40
C GLU A 144 3.27 -6.39 17.22
N ALA A 145 2.84 -6.72 15.99
CA ALA A 145 3.64 -6.54 14.79
C ALA A 145 3.79 -5.06 14.40
N LEU A 146 2.73 -4.26 14.55
CA LEU A 146 2.78 -2.81 14.35
C LEU A 146 3.69 -2.12 15.37
N ASP A 147 3.58 -2.48 16.65
CA ASP A 147 4.48 -2.00 17.70
C ASP A 147 5.93 -2.36 17.41
N ARG A 148 6.18 -3.56 16.86
CA ARG A 148 7.52 -3.98 16.45
C ARG A 148 8.06 -3.12 15.32
N ALA A 149 7.25 -2.82 14.31
CA ALA A 149 7.64 -1.94 13.21
C ALA A 149 7.99 -0.52 13.72
N ALA A 150 7.13 0.06 14.57
CA ALA A 150 7.37 1.36 15.21
C ALA A 150 8.62 1.38 16.11
N CYS A 151 8.94 0.27 16.77
CA CYS A 151 10.18 0.16 17.55
C CYS A 151 11.44 0.06 16.67
N LEU A 152 11.34 -0.54 15.49
CA LEU A 152 12.45 -0.72 14.56
C LEU A 152 12.74 0.55 13.76
N ASP A 153 11.70 1.24 13.31
CA ASP A 153 11.78 2.53 12.62
C ASP A 153 10.73 3.52 13.15
N PRO A 154 11.03 4.21 14.26
CA PRO A 154 10.13 5.21 14.85
C PRO A 154 10.04 6.51 14.04
N SER A 155 10.85 6.67 12.97
CA SER A 155 10.79 7.83 12.09
C SER A 155 9.75 7.67 10.99
N HIS A 156 9.46 6.42 10.61
CA HIS A 156 8.49 6.09 9.58
C HIS A 156 7.18 5.52 10.14
N TYR A 157 7.26 4.70 11.20
CA TYR A 157 6.10 4.03 11.78
C TYR A 157 5.75 4.58 13.17
N THR A 158 4.45 4.54 13.49
CA THR A 158 3.92 4.98 14.77
C THR A 158 3.22 3.80 15.46
N PRO A 159 3.33 3.66 16.79
CA PRO A 159 2.57 2.64 17.50
C PRO A 159 1.07 2.93 17.39
N PRO A 160 0.23 1.92 17.16
CA PRO A 160 -1.19 2.14 16.93
C PRO A 160 -1.90 2.65 18.18
N LEU A 161 -2.79 3.62 18.02
CA LEU A 161 -3.73 4.05 19.04
C LEU A 161 -5.01 3.23 18.94
N ARG A 162 -5.29 2.36 19.91
CA ARG A 162 -6.56 1.60 19.96
C ARG A 162 -7.55 2.27 20.91
N ILE A 163 -8.74 2.61 20.39
CA ILE A 163 -9.84 3.18 21.19
C ILE A 163 -11.12 2.36 21.01
N ALA A 164 -12.08 2.54 21.92
CA ALA A 164 -13.39 1.90 21.77
C ALA A 164 -14.13 2.49 20.56
N SER A 165 -14.86 1.68 19.80
CA SER A 165 -15.63 2.18 18.64
C SER A 165 -16.58 3.33 19.02
N GLY A 166 -17.27 3.23 20.16
CA GLY A 166 -18.13 4.32 20.62
C GLY A 166 -17.39 5.61 21.06
N GLU A 167 -16.08 5.56 21.26
CA GLU A 167 -15.23 6.74 21.44
C GLU A 167 -14.82 7.33 20.09
N PHE A 168 -14.47 6.47 19.12
CA PHE A 168 -14.21 6.88 17.74
C PHE A 168 -15.44 7.57 17.12
N ASP A 169 -16.64 6.98 17.27
CA ASP A 169 -17.90 7.55 16.79
C ASP A 169 -18.15 8.95 17.34
N ARG A 170 -17.89 9.14 18.65
CA ARG A 170 -18.02 10.45 19.29
C ARG A 170 -17.01 11.44 18.73
N LEU A 171 -15.77 11.03 18.54
CA LEU A 171 -14.73 11.87 17.97
C LEU A 171 -15.06 12.28 16.53
N ALA A 172 -15.53 11.34 15.72
CA ALA A 172 -15.97 11.58 14.35
C ALA A 172 -17.16 12.55 14.30
N ALA A 173 -18.15 12.38 15.18
CA ALA A 173 -19.29 13.29 15.31
C ALA A 173 -18.89 14.69 15.79
N GLU A 174 -17.93 14.81 16.71
CA GLU A 174 -17.36 16.09 17.15
C GLU A 174 -16.69 16.82 15.99
N VAL A 175 -15.85 16.12 15.23
CA VAL A 175 -15.16 16.67 14.05
C VAL A 175 -16.17 17.13 13.00
N TRP A 176 -17.18 16.30 12.71
CA TRP A 176 -18.26 16.64 11.78
C TRP A 176 -19.03 17.90 12.20
N ALA A 177 -19.36 18.01 13.49
CA ALA A 177 -20.07 19.16 14.03
C ALA A 177 -19.24 20.46 13.98
N ALA A 178 -17.90 20.34 13.99
CA ALA A 178 -16.98 21.46 13.89
C ALA A 178 -16.77 21.97 12.44
N ILE A 179 -17.21 21.22 11.42
CA ILE A 179 -17.11 21.65 10.01
C ILE A 179 -17.87 22.98 9.82
N PRO A 180 -17.27 24.00 9.16
CA PRO A 180 -17.90 25.30 9.00
C PRO A 180 -19.26 25.21 8.29
N VAL A 181 -20.19 26.06 8.73
CA VAL A 181 -21.60 26.02 8.30
C VAL A 181 -21.81 26.10 6.78
N GLN A 182 -20.90 26.77 6.07
CA GLN A 182 -20.93 26.89 4.62
C GLN A 182 -20.79 25.52 3.91
N PHE A 183 -19.95 24.62 4.42
CA PHE A 183 -19.79 23.26 3.89
C PHE A 183 -20.91 22.33 4.35
N ARG A 184 -21.44 22.52 5.58
CA ARG A 184 -22.55 21.71 6.10
C ARG A 184 -23.82 21.76 5.23
N ARG A 185 -24.04 22.84 4.48
CA ARG A 185 -25.15 22.92 3.52
C ARG A 185 -24.97 21.98 2.33
N MET A 186 -23.73 21.80 1.89
CA MET A 186 -23.39 20.86 0.80
C MET A 186 -23.54 19.42 1.29
N LEU A 187 -23.29 19.19 2.58
CA LEU A 187 -23.36 17.88 3.24
C LEU A 187 -24.74 17.56 3.84
N ALA A 188 -25.78 18.33 3.49
CA ALA A 188 -27.10 18.21 4.12
C ALA A 188 -27.78 16.85 3.87
N ASN A 189 -27.36 16.12 2.82
CA ASN A 189 -27.83 14.77 2.50
C ASN A 189 -26.75 13.69 2.72
N THR A 190 -25.68 14.03 3.44
CA THR A 190 -24.52 13.14 3.67
C THR A 190 -24.54 12.62 5.11
N MET A 191 -24.43 11.30 5.26
CA MET A 191 -24.24 10.63 6.54
C MET A 191 -22.76 10.30 6.78
N LEU A 192 -22.29 10.49 8.00
CA LEU A 192 -21.00 9.96 8.42
C LEU A 192 -21.20 8.56 8.99
N VAL A 193 -20.50 7.58 8.42
CA VAL A 193 -20.53 6.18 8.81
C VAL A 193 -19.13 5.79 9.28
N VAL A 194 -19.05 4.99 10.35
CA VAL A 194 -17.79 4.44 10.85
C VAL A 194 -17.84 2.95 10.69
N GLU A 195 -16.83 2.40 10.01
CA GLU A 195 -16.64 0.97 9.81
C GLU A 195 -15.26 0.56 10.31
N PRO A 196 -15.05 -0.70 10.70
CA PRO A 196 -13.75 -1.14 11.19
C PRO A 196 -12.68 -1.08 10.08
N LEU A 197 -13.00 -1.61 8.89
CA LEU A 197 -12.14 -1.76 7.71
C LEU A 197 -13.01 -1.66 6.44
N PRO A 198 -12.41 -1.42 5.26
CA PRO A 198 -13.13 -1.49 3.98
C PRO A 198 -13.82 -2.83 3.72
N ASP A 199 -14.78 -2.84 2.80
CA ASP A 199 -15.42 -4.08 2.36
C ASP A 199 -14.39 -5.00 1.67
N PRO A 200 -14.25 -6.27 2.09
CA PRO A 200 -13.32 -7.20 1.47
C PRO A 200 -13.54 -7.38 -0.04
N GLU A 201 -14.80 -7.37 -0.52
CA GLU A 201 -15.12 -7.54 -1.95
C GLU A 201 -14.59 -6.34 -2.75
N GLU A 202 -14.75 -5.11 -2.25
CA GLU A 202 -14.22 -3.91 -2.91
C GLU A 202 -12.67 -3.92 -2.94
N VAL A 203 -12.02 -4.44 -1.90
CA VAL A 203 -10.56 -4.59 -1.86
C VAL A 203 -10.08 -5.61 -2.88
N GLU A 204 -10.76 -6.74 -3.02
CA GLU A 204 -10.48 -7.74 -4.06
C GLU A 204 -10.66 -7.15 -5.48
N GLU A 205 -11.58 -6.21 -5.66
CA GLU A 205 -11.79 -5.46 -6.90
C GLU A 205 -10.79 -4.33 -7.13
N GLY A 206 -9.90 -4.08 -6.17
CA GLY A 206 -8.77 -3.15 -6.31
C GLY A 206 -8.83 -1.90 -5.43
N LEU A 207 -9.82 -1.77 -4.55
CA LEU A 207 -9.82 -0.74 -3.52
C LEU A 207 -8.53 -0.85 -2.68
N ASP A 208 -8.01 0.27 -2.21
CA ASP A 208 -6.87 0.25 -1.32
C ASP A 208 -7.31 -0.24 0.08
N PRO A 209 -6.76 -1.34 0.60
CA PRO A 209 -7.08 -1.82 1.95
C PRO A 209 -6.71 -0.83 3.08
N ASP A 210 -5.84 0.15 2.82
CA ASP A 210 -5.43 1.18 3.79
C ASP A 210 -6.26 2.44 3.79
N LEU A 211 -7.27 2.50 2.92
CA LEU A 211 -8.07 3.70 2.75
C LEU A 211 -8.56 4.20 4.12
N LEU A 212 -8.41 5.49 4.38
CA LEU A 212 -8.85 6.07 5.66
C LEU A 212 -10.34 6.36 5.64
N GLY A 213 -10.87 6.78 4.50
CA GLY A 213 -12.29 6.92 4.28
C GLY A 213 -12.64 6.99 2.81
N VAL A 214 -13.92 6.89 2.51
CA VAL A 214 -14.44 6.97 1.14
C VAL A 214 -15.76 7.71 1.10
N TYR A 215 -15.91 8.58 0.10
CA TYR A 215 -17.21 9.10 -0.30
C TYR A 215 -17.95 8.09 -1.20
N SER A 216 -19.12 7.64 -0.77
CA SER A 216 -20.00 6.80 -1.58
C SER A 216 -21.36 7.49 -1.79
N GLY A 217 -21.73 7.66 -3.05
CA GLY A 217 -22.99 8.28 -3.45
C GLY A 217 -24.11 7.25 -3.61
N ALA A 218 -25.36 7.69 -3.45
CA ALA A 218 -26.53 6.89 -3.81
C ALA A 218 -26.60 6.72 -5.34
N THR A 219 -25.94 5.71 -5.88
CA THR A 219 -26.11 5.34 -7.29
C THR A 219 -27.33 4.42 -7.42
N VAL A 220 -28.14 4.63 -8.47
CA VAL A 220 -29.38 3.86 -8.75
C VAL A 220 -29.12 2.35 -8.92
N LEU A 221 -27.86 1.92 -8.99
CA LEU A 221 -27.44 0.53 -9.21
C LEU A 221 -27.12 -0.23 -7.92
N HIS A 222 -26.87 0.45 -6.79
CA HIS A 222 -26.61 -0.17 -5.49
C HIS A 222 -27.64 0.34 -4.48
N ASP A 223 -28.55 -0.53 -4.07
CA ASP A 223 -29.81 -0.24 -3.36
C ASP A 223 -29.61 0.07 -1.86
N ASP A 224 -28.53 0.77 -1.49
CA ASP A 224 -28.21 1.09 -0.10
C ASP A 224 -28.52 2.55 0.24
N GLY A 225 -29.80 2.89 0.18
CA GLY A 225 -30.38 4.07 0.83
C GLY A 225 -30.35 5.40 0.04
N PRO A 226 -31.17 6.38 0.45
CA PRO A 226 -31.32 7.66 -0.26
C PRO A 226 -30.24 8.72 0.05
N PHE A 227 -29.28 8.38 0.93
CA PHE A 227 -28.29 9.31 1.47
C PHE A 227 -26.92 9.04 0.90
N GLU A 228 -26.18 10.11 0.68
CA GLU A 228 -24.73 10.03 0.42
C GLU A 228 -24.04 9.66 1.73
N ARG A 229 -22.92 8.96 1.67
CA ARG A 229 -22.17 8.58 2.86
C ARG A 229 -20.69 8.90 2.73
N ILE A 230 -20.10 9.36 3.82
CA ILE A 230 -18.66 9.35 4.04
C ILE A 230 -18.41 8.22 5.04
N VAL A 231 -17.71 7.18 4.61
CA VAL A 231 -17.31 6.08 5.48
C VAL A 231 -15.91 6.37 6.00
N LEU A 232 -15.70 6.25 7.31
CA LEU A 232 -14.38 6.30 7.94
C LEU A 232 -14.01 4.91 8.44
N TYR A 233 -12.79 4.49 8.13
CA TYR A 233 -12.27 3.19 8.54
C TYR A 233 -11.46 3.33 9.83
N GLN A 234 -12.07 2.94 10.94
CA GLN A 234 -11.52 3.11 12.29
C GLN A 234 -10.14 2.46 12.42
N ARG A 235 -9.97 1.20 11.99
CA ARG A 235 -8.70 0.48 12.19
C ARG A 235 -7.56 1.10 11.40
N ASN A 236 -7.83 1.65 10.23
CA ASN A 236 -6.81 2.30 9.40
C ASN A 236 -6.35 3.61 10.05
N HIS A 237 -7.29 4.44 10.53
CA HIS A 237 -6.97 5.64 11.29
C HIS A 237 -6.17 5.36 12.58
N GLU A 238 -6.61 4.36 13.35
CA GLU A 238 -5.93 3.94 14.58
C GLU A 238 -4.51 3.42 14.32
N THR A 239 -4.25 2.84 13.14
CA THR A 239 -2.93 2.31 12.78
C THR A 239 -1.93 3.42 12.45
N VAL A 240 -2.40 4.54 11.91
CA VAL A 240 -1.53 5.68 11.52
C VAL A 240 -1.44 6.79 12.57
N CYS A 241 -2.13 6.64 13.71
CA CYS A 241 -2.17 7.63 14.79
C CYS A 241 -1.66 7.05 16.11
N ALA A 242 -0.84 7.80 16.86
CA ALA A 242 -0.38 7.40 18.19
C ALA A 242 -1.07 8.14 19.34
N THR A 243 -1.81 9.22 19.05
CA THR A 243 -2.47 10.06 20.06
C THR A 243 -3.87 10.48 19.64
N LEU A 244 -4.76 10.73 20.60
CA LEU A 244 -6.12 11.22 20.32
C LEU A 244 -6.11 12.55 19.55
N GLY A 245 -5.08 13.39 19.75
CA GLY A 245 -4.91 14.64 19.02
C GLY A 245 -4.62 14.40 17.54
N GLN A 246 -3.69 13.50 17.22
CA GLN A 246 -3.41 13.08 15.84
C GLN A 246 -4.64 12.43 15.21
N LEU A 247 -5.32 11.54 15.93
CA LEU A 247 -6.52 10.87 15.44
C LEU A 247 -7.63 11.86 15.07
N ARG A 248 -7.88 12.86 15.92
CA ARG A 248 -8.86 13.92 15.65
C ARG A 248 -8.53 14.67 14.37
N GLU A 249 -7.25 15.01 14.20
CA GLU A 249 -6.78 15.74 13.03
C GLU A 249 -6.85 14.89 11.76
N GLU A 250 -6.51 13.61 11.84
CA GLU A 250 -6.55 12.72 10.68
C GLU A 250 -8.00 12.43 10.23
N ILE A 251 -8.93 12.25 11.18
CA ILE A 251 -10.36 12.14 10.87
C ILE A 251 -10.84 13.42 10.16
N ARG A 252 -10.42 14.59 10.65
CA ARG A 252 -10.78 15.87 10.03
C ARG A 252 -10.23 16.00 8.62
N ARG A 253 -8.95 15.68 8.42
CA ARG A 253 -8.30 15.69 7.10
C ARG A 253 -9.01 14.73 6.13
N THR A 254 -9.31 13.52 6.59
CA THR A 254 -10.02 12.51 5.79
C THR A 254 -11.39 13.01 5.35
N ILE A 255 -12.22 13.52 6.27
CA ILE A 255 -13.54 14.06 5.91
C ILE A 255 -13.41 15.20 4.91
N LEU A 256 -12.49 16.16 5.14
CA LEU A 256 -12.32 17.30 4.24
C LEU A 256 -11.81 16.87 2.85
N HIS A 257 -10.91 15.88 2.79
CA HIS A 257 -10.40 15.31 1.55
C HIS A 257 -11.54 14.70 0.72
N GLU A 258 -12.37 13.85 1.33
CA GLU A 258 -13.52 13.23 0.66
C GLU A 258 -14.54 14.26 0.16
N VAL A 259 -14.81 15.29 0.97
CA VAL A 259 -15.69 16.41 0.58
C VAL A 259 -15.09 17.20 -0.58
N GLY A 260 -13.80 17.52 -0.53
CA GLY A 260 -13.12 18.25 -1.59
C GLY A 260 -13.16 17.51 -2.92
N HIS A 261 -12.81 16.21 -2.91
CA HIS A 261 -12.87 15.38 -4.10
C HIS A 261 -14.29 15.25 -4.68
N HIS A 262 -15.29 15.04 -3.84
CA HIS A 262 -16.66 14.87 -4.32
C HIS A 262 -17.24 16.15 -4.96
N PHE A 263 -16.94 17.31 -4.38
CA PHE A 263 -17.46 18.60 -4.87
C PHE A 263 -16.50 19.33 -5.83
N GLY A 264 -15.37 18.72 -6.20
CA GLY A 264 -14.40 19.27 -7.14
C GLY A 264 -13.69 20.52 -6.61
N MET A 265 -13.42 20.56 -5.31
CA MET A 265 -12.76 21.69 -4.63
C MET A 265 -11.25 21.48 -4.56
N ASP A 266 -10.49 22.56 -4.75
CA ASP A 266 -9.05 22.55 -4.52
C ASP A 266 -8.74 22.51 -3.01
N GLU A 267 -7.57 22.00 -2.61
CA GLU A 267 -7.17 21.93 -1.19
C GLU A 267 -7.21 23.30 -0.49
N HIS A 268 -6.93 24.38 -1.22
CA HIS A 268 -6.96 25.75 -0.67
C HIS A 268 -8.37 26.26 -0.38
N GLU A 269 -9.39 25.62 -0.93
CA GLU A 269 -10.80 25.94 -0.69
C GLU A 269 -11.37 25.19 0.53
N LEU A 270 -10.63 24.19 1.03
CA LEU A 270 -11.01 23.41 2.21
C LEU A 270 -10.60 24.12 3.51
N PRO A 271 -11.41 24.01 4.57
CA PRO A 271 -11.17 24.69 5.84
C PRO A 271 -10.20 23.90 6.73
N TYR A 272 -8.94 23.82 6.29
CA TYR A 272 -7.84 23.25 7.07
C TYR A 272 -7.51 24.11 8.29
#